data_AF-A0A2V3UFC4-F1
#
_entry.id   AF-A0A2V3UFC4-F1
#
_cell.length_a   1.000
_cell.length_b   1.000
_cell.length_c   1.000
_cell.angle_alpha   90.00
_cell.angle_beta   90.00
_cell.angle_gamma   90.00
#
_symmetry.space_group_name_H-M   'P 1'
#
loop_
_entity.id
_entity.type
_entity.pdbx_description
1 polymer ?
#
loop_
_entity_poly.entity_id
_entity_poly.type
_entity_poly.pdbx_seq_one_letter_code
_entity_poly.pdbx_strand_id
1 'polypeptide(L)' 'MAVVSYTIFEEGKSAKAMGKPDSANPYEAGSQESLDWLEGYTADEPEVSAAGPDEE' A
#
# COMPACT_ATOMS: atom_id res chain seq x y z
N MET A 1 14.49 13.23 -7.34
CA MET A 1 13.97 12.75 -6.04
C MET A 1 13.15 11.45 -6.17
N ALA A 2 13.33 10.63 -7.23
CA ALA A 2 12.51 9.43 -7.46
C ALA A 2 12.92 8.20 -6.63
N VAL A 3 14.13 8.19 -6.06
CA VAL A 3 14.65 7.02 -5.30
C VAL A 3 14.02 6.91 -3.91
N VAL A 4 13.66 8.06 -3.30
CA VAL A 4 13.02 8.10 -1.98
C VAL A 4 11.60 7.53 -2.06
N SER A 5 10.82 7.95 -3.07
CA SER A 5 9.50 7.38 -3.38
C SER A 5 9.55 5.85 -3.49
N TYR A 6 10.44 5.30 -4.32
CA TYR A 6 10.52 3.85 -4.49
C TYR A 6 10.77 3.08 -3.18
N THR A 7 11.61 3.60 -2.28
CA THR A 7 11.88 2.97 -0.98
C THR A 7 10.65 2.98 -0.07
N ILE A 8 9.93 4.11 -0.06
CA ILE A 8 8.73 4.31 0.75
C ILE A 8 7.58 3.42 0.23
N PHE A 9 7.44 3.29 -1.08
CA PHE A 9 6.53 2.37 -1.72
C PHE A 9 6.79 0.91 -1.30
N GLU A 10 8.04 0.44 -1.33
CA GLU A 10 8.37 -0.93 -0.89
C GLU A 10 8.11 -1.15 0.60
N GLU A 11 8.28 -0.11 1.43
CA GLU A 11 7.97 -0.15 2.85
C GLU A 11 6.47 -0.32 3.09
N GLY A 12 5.63 0.41 2.36
CA GLY A 12 4.18 0.26 2.40
C GLY A 12 3.73 -1.13 1.97
N LYS A 13 4.26 -1.62 0.84
CA LYS A 13 3.98 -2.97 0.33
C LYS A 13 4.35 -4.04 1.35
N SER A 14 5.52 -3.91 1.96
CA SER A 14 5.97 -4.84 3.00
C SER A 14 5.09 -4.79 4.25
N ALA A 15 4.62 -3.59 4.65
CA ALA A 15 3.72 -3.44 5.78
C ALA A 15 2.38 -4.16 5.54
N LYS A 16 1.82 -4.07 4.33
CA LYS A 16 0.62 -4.83 3.94
C LYS A 16 0.89 -6.33 3.95
N ALA A 17 2.01 -6.78 3.37
CA ALA A 17 2.41 -8.18 3.38
C ALA A 17 2.60 -8.74 4.80
N MET A 18 3.00 -7.90 5.75
CA MET A 18 3.07 -8.22 7.18
C MET A 18 1.73 -8.13 7.91
N GLY A 19 0.64 -7.74 7.24
CA GLY A 19 -0.69 -7.55 7.83
C GLY A 19 -0.77 -6.37 8.81
N LYS A 20 0.13 -5.39 8.70
CA LYS A 20 0.05 -4.15 9.49
C LYS A 20 -1.08 -3.27 8.98
N PRO A 21 -1.72 -2.45 9.83
CA PRO A 21 -2.70 -1.45 9.39
C PRO A 21 -2.01 -0.24 8.72
N ASP A 22 -2.77 0.59 8.00
CA ASP A 22 -2.30 1.86 7.44
C ASP A 22 -1.81 2.85 8.51
N SER A 23 -2.30 2.72 9.75
CA SER A 23 -1.79 3.48 10.91
C SER A 23 -0.35 3.13 11.31
N ALA A 24 0.23 2.08 10.72
CA ALA A 24 1.66 1.77 10.86
C ALA A 24 2.55 2.66 9.97
N ASN A 25 1.95 3.49 9.12
CA ASN A 25 2.64 4.50 8.34
C ASN A 25 3.35 5.50 9.29
N PRO A 26 4.69 5.59 9.26
CA PRO A 26 5.44 6.48 10.13
C PRO A 26 5.45 7.94 9.65
N TYR A 27 4.96 8.22 8.45
CA TYR A 27 4.99 9.54 7.82
C TYR A 27 3.75 10.36 8.20
N GLU A 28 3.87 11.69 8.18
CA GLU A 28 2.73 12.57 8.45
C GLU A 28 1.62 12.38 7.42
N ALA A 29 0.39 12.21 7.89
CA ALA A 29 -0.77 12.05 7.04
C ALA A 29 -0.96 13.26 6.12
N GLY A 30 -0.97 13.03 4.80
CA GLY A 30 -1.06 14.07 3.78
C GLY A 30 0.29 14.57 3.24
N SER A 31 1.42 14.11 3.80
CA SER A 31 2.74 14.30 3.21
C SER A 31 2.96 13.39 2.00
N GLN A 32 3.84 13.79 1.09
CA GLN A 32 4.12 13.03 -0.13
C GLN A 32 4.63 11.63 0.19
N GLU A 33 5.42 11.49 1.25
CA GLU A 33 5.92 10.23 1.79
C GLU A 33 4.78 9.31 2.25
N SER A 34 3.79 9.86 2.96
CA SER A 34 2.63 9.09 3.39
C SER A 34 1.81 8.59 2.19
N LEU A 35 1.74 9.36 1.11
CA LEU A 35 1.03 8.96 -0.11
C LEU A 35 1.76 7.83 -0.84
N ASP A 36 3.08 7.95 -0.99
CA ASP A 36 3.93 6.92 -1.62
C ASP A 36 3.88 5.60 -0.84
N TRP A 37 3.86 5.67 0.49
CA TRP A 37 3.75 4.51 1.37
C TRP A 37 2.39 3.84 1.20
N LEU A 38 1.32 4.64 1.18
CA LEU A 38 -0.04 4.11 1.00
C LEU A 38 -0.22 3.49 -0.39
N GLU A 39 0.38 4.08 -1.42
CA GLU A 39 0.37 3.55 -2.78
C GLU A 39 0.96 2.14 -2.81
N GLY A 40 2.11 1.92 -2.17
CA GLY A 40 2.71 0.60 -2.02
C GLY A 40 1.91 -0.35 -1.14
N TYR A 41 1.34 0.15 -0.04
CA TYR A 41 0.49 -0.62 0.87
C TYR A 41 -0.77 -1.16 0.20
N THR A 42 -1.35 -0.42 -0.74
CA THR A 42 -2.49 -0.88 -1.54
C THR A 42 -2.08 -1.56 -2.85
N ALA A 43 -0.79 -1.52 -3.23
CA ALA A 43 -0.32 -2.10 -4.50
C ALA A 43 -0.41 -3.63 -4.56
N ASP A 44 -0.40 -4.30 -3.41
CA ASP A 44 -0.57 -5.76 -3.30
C ASP A 44 -2.03 -6.17 -3.10
N GLU A 45 -2.95 -5.21 -2.96
CA GLU A 45 -4.36 -5.55 -2.99
C GLU A 45 -4.67 -6.03 -4.42
N PRO A 46 -5.04 -7.31 -4.61
CA PRO A 46 -5.47 -7.75 -5.93
C PRO A 46 -6.65 -6.84 -6.28
N GLU A 47 -6.50 -6.06 -7.35
CA GLU A 47 -7.60 -5.31 -7.96
C GLU A 47 -8.80 -6.22 -7.90
N VAL A 48 -9.79 -5.84 -7.06
CA VAL A 48 -10.95 -6.64 -6.66
C VAL A 48 -11.09 -7.79 -7.63
N SER A 49 -10.45 -8.93 -7.31
CA SER A 49 -10.61 -10.10 -8.14
C SER A 49 -12.08 -10.35 -7.98
N ALA A 50 -12.83 -9.97 -9.00
CA ALA A 50 -14.24 -10.16 -9.11
C ALA A 50 -14.45 -11.67 -9.28
N ALA A 51 -14.07 -12.45 -8.26
CA ALA A 51 -14.92 -13.47 -7.71
C ALA A 51 -16.15 -12.75 -7.15
N GLY A 52 -16.92 -12.09 -8.03
CA GLY A 52 -18.35 -12.17 -7.90
C GLY A 52 -18.68 -13.67 -7.83
N PRO A 53 -19.66 -14.06 -7.01
CA PRO A 53 -20.03 -15.47 -6.92
C PRO A 53 -20.16 -16.02 -8.34
N ASP A 54 -19.47 -17.11 -8.60
CA ASP A 54 -19.76 -18.01 -9.71
C ASP A 54 -21.20 -18.49 -9.46
N GLU A 55 -22.17 -17.68 -9.89
CA GLU A 55 -23.59 -18.01 -9.85
C GLU A 55 -23.83 -18.90 -11.06
N GLU A 56 -23.82 -20.20 -10.77
CA GLU A 56 -24.22 -21.35 -11.59
C GLU A 56 -25.57 -21.15 -12.31
#